data_AF-A0A2M6VCG9-F1
#
_entry.id   AF-A0A2M6VCG9-F1
#
_cell.length_a   1.000
_cell.length_b   1.000
_cell.length_c   1.000
_cell.angle_alpha   90.00
_cell.angle_beta   90.00
_cell.angle_gamma   90.00
#
_symmetry.space_group_name_H-M   'P 1'
#
loop_
_entity.id
_entity.type
_entity.pdbx_description
1 polymer ?
#
loop_
_entity_poly.entity_id
_entity_poly.type
_entity_poly.pdbx_seq_one_letter_code
_entity_poly.pdbx_strand_id
1 'polypeptide(L)'
;MKAEEGASPGPKLSKSPNLPKGPNCWDCRYLTTTWDVNAPYGCKFMGFRSRVIPSLEVLRTDGRFCGAFVAKPPRVEKKTDKPVEQPSDRQKTDFRRPVVRINLIT
;
A
#
# COMPACT_ATOMS: atom_id res chain seq x y z
N MET A 1 6.28 -25.95 41.89
CA MET A 1 7.04 -24.83 41.32
C MET A 1 6.92 -24.88 39.80
N LYS A 2 6.01 -24.10 39.20
CA LYS A 2 6.09 -23.75 37.79
C LYS A 2 5.47 -22.37 37.60
N ALA A 3 6.21 -21.56 36.88
CA ALA A 3 6.23 -20.10 36.91
C ALA A 3 5.00 -19.44 36.28
N GLU A 4 4.73 -18.24 36.78
CA GLU A 4 3.97 -17.18 36.14
C GLU A 4 4.70 -16.71 34.89
N GLU A 5 3.98 -16.54 33.78
CA GLU A 5 4.38 -15.58 32.74
C GLU A 5 3.10 -14.99 32.14
N GLY A 6 2.82 -13.76 32.60
CA GLY A 6 1.63 -13.01 32.27
C GLY A 6 1.53 -12.72 30.78
N ALA A 7 0.43 -13.18 30.19
CA ALA A 7 -0.07 -12.63 28.94
C ALA A 7 -0.40 -11.14 29.17
N SER A 8 0.54 -10.25 28.84
CA SER A 8 0.23 -8.84 28.68
C SER A 8 -0.63 -8.69 27.42
N PRO A 9 -1.92 -8.30 27.51
CA PRO A 9 -2.67 -7.95 26.33
C PRO A 9 -2.03 -6.68 25.76
N GLY A 10 -1.47 -6.78 24.56
CA GLY A 10 -0.90 -5.64 23.86
C GLY A 10 -1.88 -4.45 23.86
N PRO A 11 -1.39 -3.20 23.88
CA PRO A 11 -2.24 -2.03 24.03
C PRO A 11 -3.26 -2.00 22.89
N LYS A 12 -4.53 -2.22 23.23
CA LYS A 12 -5.65 -2.01 22.32
C LYS A 12 -5.66 -0.51 22.01
N LEU A 13 -5.10 -0.14 20.86
CA LEU A 13 -5.06 1.24 20.37
C LEU A 13 -6.49 1.70 20.09
N SER A 14 -7.14 2.20 21.13
CA SER A 14 -8.44 2.84 21.07
C SER A 14 -8.30 4.10 20.21
N LYS A 15 -9.15 4.19 19.17
CA LYS A 15 -9.21 5.30 18.22
C LYS A 15 -9.59 6.58 18.98
N SER A 16 -8.60 7.35 19.41
CA SER A 16 -8.80 8.72 19.87
C SER A 16 -8.60 9.68 18.68
N PRO A 17 -9.60 10.48 18.29
CA PRO A 17 -9.57 11.26 17.04
C PRO A 17 -8.61 12.47 17.04
N ASN A 18 -7.93 12.75 18.16
CA ASN A 18 -7.13 13.96 18.35
C ASN A 18 -5.67 13.71 18.78
N LEU A 19 -5.13 12.50 18.59
CA LEU A 19 -3.68 12.30 18.74
C LEU A 19 -2.98 12.67 17.43
N PRO A 20 -1.92 13.50 17.43
CA PRO A 20 -1.19 13.84 16.21
C PRO A 20 -0.62 12.56 15.60
N LYS A 21 -1.31 12.07 14.55
CA LYS A 21 -0.94 10.84 13.87
C LYS A 21 0.32 11.14 13.05
N GLY A 22 1.37 10.34 13.24
CA GLY A 22 2.62 10.50 12.50
C GLY A 22 2.37 10.52 10.97
N PRO A 23 3.17 11.28 10.20
CA PRO A 23 2.96 11.46 8.76
C PRO A 23 3.04 10.12 8.03
N ASN A 24 2.03 9.83 7.20
CA ASN A 24 1.94 8.59 6.45
C ASN A 24 2.68 8.70 5.11
N CYS A 25 3.78 7.98 4.94
CA CYS A 25 4.55 8.02 3.69
C CYS A 25 3.77 7.61 2.44
N TRP A 26 2.72 6.80 2.56
CA TRP A 26 1.89 6.40 1.41
C TRP A 26 1.24 7.60 0.72
N ASP A 27 0.83 8.57 1.52
CA ASP A 27 0.21 9.82 1.10
C ASP A 27 1.25 10.86 0.68
N CYS A 28 2.54 10.59 0.86
CA CYS A 28 3.62 11.51 0.53
C CYS A 28 3.96 11.50 -0.97
N ARG A 29 4.24 12.68 -1.54
CA ARG A 29 4.70 12.85 -2.93
C ARG A 29 6.10 12.29 -3.19
N TYR A 30 6.93 12.21 -2.14
CA TYR A 30 8.34 11.81 -2.25
C TYR A 30 8.57 10.31 -2.07
N LEU A 31 7.55 9.55 -1.68
CA LEU A 31 7.67 8.10 -1.57
C LEU A 31 7.83 7.51 -2.97
N THR A 32 8.94 6.80 -3.17
CA THR A 32 9.24 6.07 -4.41
C THR A 32 9.38 4.59 -4.11
N THR A 33 8.76 3.74 -4.92
CA THR A 33 9.05 2.30 -4.91
C THR A 33 10.21 2.03 -5.85
N THR A 34 11.19 1.26 -5.39
CA THR A 34 12.39 0.91 -6.16
C THR A 34 12.31 -0.53 -6.65
N TRP A 35 13.19 -0.89 -7.59
CA TRP A 35 13.30 -2.23 -8.14
C TRP A 35 14.20 -3.16 -7.32
N ASP A 36 14.89 -2.64 -6.31
CA ASP A 36 15.79 -3.44 -5.47
C ASP A 36 14.99 -4.23 -4.43
N VAL A 37 15.13 -5.55 -4.45
CA VAL A 37 14.48 -6.48 -3.51
C VAL A 37 14.89 -6.18 -2.07
N ASN A 38 16.13 -5.75 -1.87
CA ASN A 38 16.65 -5.42 -0.55
C ASN A 38 16.22 -4.03 -0.06
N ALA A 39 15.71 -3.15 -0.92
CA ALA A 39 15.34 -1.79 -0.55
C ALA A 39 14.16 -1.29 -1.41
N PRO A 40 12.97 -1.90 -1.28
CA PRO A 40 11.83 -1.61 -2.15
C PRO A 40 11.28 -0.20 -1.96
N TYR A 41 11.56 0.47 -0.84
CA TYR A 41 11.07 1.83 -0.59
C TYR A 41 12.21 2.84 -0.66
N GLY A 42 11.90 4.05 -1.10
CA GLY A 42 12.84 5.16 -1.11
C GLY A 42 12.17 6.49 -0.86
N CYS A 43 12.94 7.45 -0.35
CA CYS A 43 12.52 8.81 -0.13
C CYS A 43 13.27 9.73 -1.11
N LYS A 44 12.57 10.32 -2.07
CA LYS A 44 13.18 11.21 -3.07
C LYS A 44 13.69 12.53 -2.47
N PHE A 45 13.11 13.00 -1.37
CA PHE A 45 13.54 14.23 -0.70
C PHE A 45 14.88 14.05 0.03
N MET A 46 15.03 12.93 0.74
CA MET A 46 16.24 12.63 1.53
C MET A 46 17.29 11.85 0.74
N GLY A 47 16.92 11.25 -0.40
CA GLY A 47 17.86 10.60 -1.31
C GLY A 47 18.28 9.17 -0.93
N PHE A 48 17.57 8.51 -0.01
CA PHE A 48 17.91 7.15 0.43
C PHE A 48 16.85 6.11 0.05
N ARG A 49 17.23 4.84 0.12
CA ARG A 49 16.38 3.66 -0.05
C ARG A 49 16.45 2.79 1.20
N SER A 50 15.34 2.15 1.56
CA SER A 50 15.19 1.39 2.79
C SER A 50 14.33 0.13 2.60
N ARG A 51 14.52 -0.84 3.50
CA ARG A 51 13.69 -2.06 3.60
C ARG A 51 12.29 -1.76 4.10
N VAL A 52 12.20 -0.83 5.05
CA VAL A 52 10.96 -0.38 5.68
C VAL A 52 10.50 0.93 5.08
N ILE A 53 9.26 1.32 5.39
CA ILE A 53 8.71 2.63 5.01
C ILE A 53 9.66 3.75 5.48
N PRO A 54 10.01 4.72 4.61
CA PRO A 54 11.02 5.72 4.95
C PRO A 54 10.64 6.61 6.14
N SER A 55 9.36 6.88 6.44
CA SER A 55 9.00 7.63 7.67
C SER A 55 9.38 6.90 8.94
N LEU A 56 9.38 5.56 8.92
CA LEU A 56 9.78 4.75 10.07
C LEU A 56 11.30 4.76 10.23
N GLU A 57 12.03 4.73 9.12
CA GLU A 57 13.49 4.85 9.14
C GLU A 57 13.92 6.22 9.69
N VAL A 58 13.29 7.30 9.21
CA VAL A 58 13.50 8.66 9.73
C VAL A 58 13.17 8.74 11.22
N LEU A 59 12.06 8.14 11.66
CA LEU A 59 11.71 8.12 13.09
C LEU A 59 12.76 7.39 13.94
N ARG A 60 13.38 6.34 13.40
CA ARG A 60 14.45 5.59 14.10
C ARG A 60 15.76 6.36 14.14
N THR A 61 16.12 7.04 13.06
CA THR A 61 17.39 7.78 12.96
C THR A 61 17.33 9.13 13.68
N ASP A 62 16.27 9.91 13.45
CA ASP A 62 16.15 11.28 13.96
C ASP A 62 15.40 11.37 15.30
N GLY A 63 14.72 10.29 15.70
CA GLY A 63 13.86 10.27 16.90
C GLY A 63 12.63 11.16 16.80
N ARG A 64 12.38 11.77 15.64
CA ARG A 64 11.28 12.69 15.35
C ARG A 64 10.53 12.25 14.10
N PHE A 65 9.28 12.65 13.99
CA PHE A 65 8.51 12.41 12.78
C PHE A 65 9.08 13.20 11.59
N CYS A 66 8.96 12.63 10.39
CA CYS A 66 9.46 13.22 9.16
C CYS A 66 8.83 14.61 8.91
N GLY A 67 9.64 15.67 8.97
CA GLY A 67 9.21 17.05 8.68
C GLY A 67 9.08 17.37 7.19
N ALA A 68 9.57 16.50 6.31
CA ALA A 68 9.53 16.68 4.86
C ALA A 68 8.26 16.10 4.21
N PHE A 69 7.22 15.83 4.99
CA PHE A 69 5.97 15.29 4.47
C PHE A 69 5.28 16.30 3.57
N VAL A 70 4.98 15.89 2.34
CA VAL A 70 4.11 16.67 1.45
C VAL A 70 3.11 15.74 0.82
N ALA A 71 1.83 16.04 1.02
CA ALA A 71 0.73 15.25 0.49
C ALA A 71 0.78 15.14 -1.05
N LYS A 72 0.42 13.98 -1.57
CA LYS A 72 0.14 13.78 -2.99
C LYS A 72 -1.04 14.65 -3.40
N PRO A 73 -1.03 15.17 -4.64
CA PRO A 73 -2.21 15.82 -5.18
C PRO A 73 -3.37 14.81 -5.17
N PRO A 74 -4.61 15.25 -4.86
CA PRO A 74 -5.77 14.38 -4.90
C PRO A 74 -5.88 13.79 -6.31
N ARG A 75 -6.01 12.46 -6.40
CA ARG A 75 -6.38 11.84 -7.68
C ARG A 75 -7.82 12.27 -7.96
N VAL A 76 -8.01 13.02 -9.04
CA VAL A 76 -9.35 13.22 -9.59
C VAL A 76 -9.74 11.88 -10.20
N GLU A 77 -10.35 11.01 -9.40
CA GLU A 77 -10.97 9.79 -9.91
C GLU A 77 -12.08 10.22 -10.85
N LYS A 78 -11.86 10.04 -12.15
CA LYS A 78 -12.93 10.16 -13.14
C LYS A 78 -13.90 9.01 -12.89
N LYS A 79 -14.84 9.20 -11.98
CA LYS A 79 -16.05 8.39 -11.96
C LYS A 79 -16.78 8.69 -13.25
N THR A 80 -16.65 7.81 -14.22
CA THR A 80 -17.65 7.72 -15.28
C THR A 80 -18.88 7.12 -14.62
N ASP A 81 -19.86 7.96 -14.29
CA ASP A 81 -21.17 7.54 -13.75
C ASP A 81 -21.99 6.70 -14.74
N LYS A 82 -21.46 6.45 -15.94
CA LYS A 82 -22.09 5.56 -16.92
C LYS A 82 -21.72 4.11 -16.59
N PRO A 83 -22.71 3.22 -16.39
CA PRO A 83 -22.45 1.79 -16.36
C PRO A 83 -21.73 1.39 -17.65
N VAL A 84 -20.73 0.51 -17.57
CA VAL A 84 -20.12 -0.10 -18.75
C VAL A 84 -21.15 -1.08 -19.32
N GLU A 85 -22.09 -0.58 -20.11
CA GLU A 85 -23.29 -1.35 -20.49
C GLU A 85 -23.01 -2.46 -21.50
N GLN A 86 -21.83 -2.52 -22.11
CA GLN A 86 -21.51 -3.57 -23.09
C GLN A 86 -20.05 -4.05 -22.97
N PRO A 87 -19.81 -5.34 -22.69
CA PRO A 87 -18.49 -5.94 -22.86
C PRO A 87 -18.06 -5.78 -24.32
N SER A 88 -16.82 -5.34 -24.58
CA SER A 88 -16.30 -5.29 -25.95
C SER A 88 -16.34 -6.68 -26.58
N ASP A 89 -16.77 -6.79 -27.84
CA ASP A 89 -16.79 -8.04 -28.65
C ASP A 89 -15.39 -8.60 -28.96
N ARG A 90 -14.36 -8.23 -28.19
CA ARG A 90 -12.99 -8.70 -28.29
C ARG A 90 -12.91 -10.23 -28.24
N GLN A 91 -13.79 -10.87 -27.46
CA GLN A 91 -13.90 -12.34 -27.38
C GLN A 91 -14.48 -12.98 -28.65
N LYS A 92 -15.27 -12.26 -29.45
CA LYS A 92 -15.81 -12.76 -30.73
C LYS A 92 -14.85 -12.57 -31.89
N THR A 93 -14.00 -11.54 -31.83
CA THR A 93 -13.01 -11.24 -32.87
C THR A 93 -11.66 -11.93 -32.67
N ASP A 94 -11.47 -12.65 -31.56
CA ASP A 94 -10.21 -13.33 -31.27
C ASP A 94 -10.09 -14.61 -32.13
N PHE A 95 -9.23 -14.56 -33.15
CA PHE A 95 -8.95 -15.69 -34.03
C PHE A 95 -8.21 -16.85 -33.31
N ARG A 96 -7.73 -16.64 -32.08
CA ARG A 96 -6.99 -17.67 -31.33
C ARG A 96 -7.92 -18.51 -30.44
N ARG A 97 -8.58 -19.47 -31.12
CA ARG A 97 -9.18 -20.73 -30.61
C ARG A 97 -10.67 -20.67 -30.20
N PRO A 98 -11.47 -21.69 -30.59
CA PRO A 98 -12.74 -21.96 -29.94
C PRO A 98 -12.49 -22.44 -28.50
N VAL A 99 -13.20 -21.87 -27.54
CA VAL A 99 -13.21 -22.32 -26.14
C VAL A 99 -13.89 -23.69 -26.07
N VAL A 100 -13.12 -24.77 -26.14
CA VAL A 100 -13.62 -26.13 -25.90
C VAL A 100 -13.81 -26.26 -24.39
N ARG A 101 -15.07 -26.28 -23.92
CA ARG A 101 -15.38 -26.67 -22.54
C ARG A 101 -15.17 -28.18 -22.46
N ILE A 102 -14.08 -28.60 -21.82
CA ILE A 102 -13.84 -30.02 -21.56
C ILE A 102 -14.84 -30.44 -20.48
N ASN A 103 -15.89 -31.16 -20.87
CA ASN A 103 -16.81 -31.78 -19.92
C ASN A 103 -16.11 -32.97 -19.27
N LEU A 104 -15.37 -32.72 -18.18
CA LEU A 104 -14.82 -33.75 -17.31
C LEU A 104 -15.87 -34.16 -16.28
N ILE A 105 -16.80 -35.05 -16.66
CA ILE A 105 -17.56 -35.87 -15.70
C ILE A 105 -17.85 -37.24 -16.34
N THR A 106 -17.04 -38.23 -15.98
CA THR A 106 -17.43 -39.64 -15.77
C THR A 106 -16.58 -40.18 -14.63
#